data_AF-A0A2M7P5N8-F1
#
_entry.id   AF-A0A2M7P5N8-F1
#
_cell.length_a   1.000
_cell.length_b   1.000
_cell.length_c   1.000
_cell.angle_alpha   90.00
_cell.angle_beta   90.00
_cell.angle_gamma   90.00
#
_symmetry.space_group_name_H-M   'P 1'
#
loop_
_entity.id
_entity.type
_entity.pdbx_description
1 polymer ?
#
loop_
_entity_poly.entity_id
_entity_poly.type
_entity_poly.pdbx_seq_one_letter_code
_entity_poly.pdbx_strand_id
1 'polypeptide(L)'
;MLLAFFALYLGIAIAQIRRGAAPLDLFASLLPVVNVGWVLAAGMSLAPGLWSFKLAGVTAIISTLIHLGLAAFFARERREGAPGVNALVVAGVVSLAMGLPFILGWVGWSLALWSAGSLALTLCAARWHSGGVRVTSYFLQLFTCGAAVASGALAIGAVAWYTAVPLATFLAGMALWQYRWCRAHVPTREGSAFFSWLDARDASAVALMVASLVVGFTGLRLVLHVGLERLAIESANSFSCGQTVLINVGAMVLLLIGWRRRSMEVVAVAIGIGVLGALKVFLYDLFTAKGLPLVFSVFSFGVLAAVGSAVSGRWHREQELASSRRDD
;
A
#
# COMPACT_ATOMS: atom_id res chain seq x y z
N MET A 1 -9.08 35.66 -0.24
CA MET A 1 -10.23 34.85 -0.72
C MET A 1 -10.07 33.35 -0.47
N LEU A 2 -8.98 32.69 -0.87
CA LEU A 2 -8.81 31.22 -0.72
C LEU A 2 -9.00 30.71 0.72
N LEU A 3 -8.43 31.40 1.72
CA LEU A 3 -8.63 31.05 3.13
C LEU A 3 -10.08 31.21 3.60
N ALA A 4 -10.83 32.15 3.02
CA ALA A 4 -12.24 32.36 3.34
C ALA A 4 -13.12 31.25 2.73
N PHE A 5 -12.84 30.84 1.49
CA PHE A 5 -13.46 29.64 0.91
C PHE A 5 -13.11 28.39 1.72
N PHE A 6 -11.87 28.27 2.16
CA PHE A 6 -11.45 27.16 3.00
C PHE A 6 -12.25 27.11 4.32
N ALA A 7 -12.33 28.24 5.03
CA ALA A 7 -13.09 28.34 6.26
C ALA A 7 -14.59 28.09 6.04
N LEU A 8 -15.16 28.58 4.94
CA LEU A 8 -16.55 28.38 4.58
C LEU A 8 -16.87 26.90 4.33
N TYR A 9 -16.09 26.23 3.47
CA TYR A 9 -16.32 24.81 3.14
C TYR A 9 -16.06 23.89 4.33
N LEU A 10 -15.01 24.19 5.12
CA LEU A 10 -14.78 23.46 6.37
C LEU A 10 -15.94 23.69 7.36
N GLY A 11 -16.46 24.91 7.47
CA GLY A 11 -17.61 25.25 8.29
C GLY A 11 -18.88 24.51 7.87
N ILE A 12 -19.13 24.40 6.56
CA ILE A 12 -20.26 23.62 6.01
C ILE A 12 -20.12 22.15 6.37
N ALA A 13 -18.93 21.57 6.18
CA ALA A 13 -18.66 20.16 6.52
C ALA A 13 -18.87 19.92 8.03
N ILE A 14 -18.34 20.79 8.90
CA ILE A 14 -18.52 20.71 10.35
C ILE A 14 -20.01 20.80 10.71
N ALA A 15 -20.74 21.75 10.13
CA ALA A 15 -22.16 21.95 10.39
C ALA A 15 -22.99 20.72 9.99
N GLN A 16 -22.69 20.11 8.84
CA GLN A 16 -23.36 18.90 8.38
C GLN A 16 -23.07 17.69 9.27
N ILE A 17 -21.80 17.49 9.65
CA ILE A 17 -21.39 16.44 10.59
C ILE A 17 -22.15 16.62 11.91
N ARG A 18 -22.16 17.84 12.48
CA ARG A 18 -22.87 18.15 13.73
C ARG A 18 -24.36 17.91 13.65
N ARG A 19 -25.01 18.25 12.54
CA ARG A 19 -26.45 18.04 12.33
C ARG A 19 -26.86 16.56 12.26
N GLY A 20 -25.91 15.63 12.17
CA GLY A 20 -26.23 14.20 12.13
C GLY A 20 -27.03 13.79 10.89
N ALA A 21 -26.99 14.62 9.84
CA ALA A 21 -27.56 14.27 8.56
C ALA A 21 -26.93 12.96 8.08
N ALA A 22 -27.73 12.17 7.35
CA ALA A 22 -27.39 10.95 6.60
C ALA A 22 -25.97 10.96 6.00
N PRO A 23 -25.39 9.80 5.61
CA PRO A 23 -24.07 9.75 4.97
C PRO A 23 -23.89 10.93 4.01
N LEU A 24 -22.85 11.75 4.26
CA LEU A 24 -22.61 12.97 3.50
C LEU A 24 -22.71 12.65 2.01
N ASP A 25 -23.54 13.40 1.28
CA ASP A 25 -23.60 13.29 -0.18
C ASP A 25 -22.18 13.38 -0.75
N LEU A 26 -21.93 12.63 -1.83
CA LEU A 26 -20.61 12.56 -2.47
C LEU A 26 -19.99 13.95 -2.65
N PHE A 27 -20.80 14.91 -3.10
CA PHE A 27 -20.40 16.30 -3.24
C PHE A 27 -19.88 16.92 -1.93
N ALA A 28 -20.63 16.79 -0.84
CA ALA A 28 -20.24 17.29 0.48
C ALA A 28 -18.99 16.59 1.02
N SER A 29 -18.82 15.31 0.72
CA SER A 29 -17.63 14.54 1.11
C SER A 29 -16.36 14.95 0.33
N LEU A 30 -16.51 15.45 -0.90
CA LEU A 30 -15.41 15.88 -1.77
C LEU A 30 -15.00 17.33 -1.54
N LEU A 31 -15.89 18.18 -1.03
CA LEU A 31 -15.62 19.61 -0.81
C LEU A 31 -14.33 19.88 -0.03
N PRO A 32 -14.06 19.22 1.12
CA PRO A 32 -12.81 19.42 1.85
C PRO A 32 -11.58 19.02 1.03
N VAL A 33 -11.68 17.98 0.20
CA VAL A 33 -10.58 17.47 -0.64
C VAL A 33 -10.28 18.43 -1.78
N VAL A 34 -11.32 18.86 -2.51
CA VAL A 34 -11.20 19.82 -3.62
C VAL A 34 -10.61 21.12 -3.12
N ASN A 35 -11.07 21.60 -1.97
CA ASN A 35 -10.60 22.82 -1.35
C ASN A 35 -9.10 22.76 -1.00
N VAL A 36 -8.63 21.65 -0.41
CA VAL A 36 -7.19 21.43 -0.17
C VAL A 36 -6.39 21.43 -1.48
N GLY A 37 -6.87 20.70 -2.50
CA GLY A 37 -6.22 20.63 -3.80
C GLY A 37 -6.10 22.01 -4.46
N TRP A 38 -7.16 22.82 -4.39
CA TRP A 38 -7.20 24.17 -4.95
C TRP A 38 -6.29 25.14 -4.21
N VAL A 39 -6.26 25.09 -2.87
CA VAL A 39 -5.35 25.95 -2.09
C VAL A 39 -3.89 25.65 -2.44
N LEU A 40 -3.54 24.37 -2.62
CA LEU A 40 -2.19 23.97 -3.00
C LEU A 40 -1.85 24.36 -4.44
N ALA A 41 -2.73 24.09 -5.40
CA ALA A 41 -2.54 24.46 -6.80
C ALA A 41 -2.44 25.99 -6.99
N ALA A 42 -3.30 26.74 -6.31
CA ALA A 42 -3.24 28.20 -6.33
C ALA A 42 -1.96 28.73 -5.69
N GLY A 43 -1.51 28.14 -4.56
CA GLY A 43 -0.23 28.49 -3.94
C GLY A 43 0.96 28.28 -4.88
N MET A 44 0.96 27.20 -5.67
CA MET A 44 2.03 26.92 -6.65
C MET A 44 1.97 27.82 -7.89
N SER A 45 0.80 28.36 -8.22
CA SER A 45 0.59 29.20 -9.40
C SER A 45 0.81 30.69 -9.12
N LEU A 46 0.86 31.09 -7.85
CA LEU A 46 1.16 32.46 -7.46
C LEU A 46 2.66 32.74 -7.63
N ALA A 47 2.96 33.93 -8.18
CA ALA A 47 4.24 34.30 -8.77
C ALA A 47 5.50 33.94 -7.93
N PRO A 48 6.67 33.69 -8.56
CA PRO A 48 7.88 33.11 -7.93
C PRO A 48 8.51 33.85 -6.74
N GLY A 49 7.92 34.95 -6.24
CA GLY A 49 8.45 35.75 -5.14
C GLY A 49 7.63 35.71 -3.84
N LEU A 50 6.37 35.26 -3.87
CA LEU A 50 5.48 35.32 -2.69
C LEU A 50 5.22 33.95 -2.04
N TRP A 51 5.41 32.85 -2.79
CA TRP A 51 5.06 31.51 -2.33
C TRP A 51 6.17 30.51 -2.61
N SER A 52 6.85 30.06 -1.55
CA SER A 52 7.84 28.98 -1.67
C SER A 52 7.16 27.61 -1.57
N PHE A 53 7.73 26.59 -2.20
CA PHE A 53 7.27 25.20 -2.01
C PHE A 53 7.19 24.82 -0.53
N LYS A 54 8.13 25.29 0.30
CA LYS A 54 8.10 25.07 1.75
C LYS A 54 6.88 25.68 2.42
N LEU A 55 6.47 26.90 2.05
CA LEU A 55 5.25 27.52 2.59
C LEU A 55 3.99 26.73 2.19
N ALA A 56 3.90 26.27 0.94
CA ALA A 56 2.83 25.36 0.50
C ALA A 56 2.82 24.05 1.30
N GLY A 57 4.00 23.48 1.57
CA GLY A 57 4.14 22.31 2.43
C GLY A 57 3.61 22.57 3.84
N VAL A 58 4.03 23.67 4.47
CA VAL A 58 3.61 24.05 5.84
C VAL A 58 2.10 24.24 5.92
N THR A 59 1.48 24.95 4.97
CA THR A 59 0.02 25.15 4.98
C THR A 59 -0.73 23.82 4.81
N ALA A 60 -0.23 22.91 3.98
CA ALA A 60 -0.80 21.58 3.84
C ALA A 60 -0.66 20.73 5.12
N ILE A 61 0.46 20.83 5.85
CA ILE A 61 0.60 20.16 7.15
C ILE A 61 -0.35 20.75 8.19
N ILE A 62 -0.49 22.08 8.26
CA ILE A 62 -1.48 22.70 9.15
C ILE A 62 -2.89 22.22 8.80
N SER A 63 -3.25 22.20 7.51
CA SER A 63 -4.53 21.65 7.03
C SER A 63 -4.71 20.19 7.45
N THR A 64 -3.67 19.36 7.31
CA THR A 64 -3.67 17.96 7.75
C THR A 64 -4.02 17.85 9.23
N LEU A 65 -3.33 18.60 10.08
CA LEU A 65 -3.51 18.57 11.53
C LEU A 65 -4.92 19.01 11.92
N ILE A 66 -5.46 20.05 11.27
CA ILE A 66 -6.83 20.53 11.50
C ILE A 66 -7.84 19.44 11.14
N HIS A 67 -7.77 18.88 9.93
CA HIS A 67 -8.74 17.89 9.47
C HIS A 67 -8.68 16.58 10.28
N LEU A 68 -7.49 16.05 10.54
CA LEU A 68 -7.32 14.83 11.34
C LEU A 68 -7.64 15.06 12.82
N GLY A 69 -7.35 16.23 13.36
CA GLY A 69 -7.73 16.62 14.71
C GLY A 69 -9.25 16.71 14.88
N LEU A 70 -9.95 17.36 13.95
CA LEU A 70 -11.41 17.40 13.93
C LEU A 70 -12.03 16.02 13.74
N ALA A 71 -11.46 15.19 12.85
CA ALA A 71 -11.87 13.80 12.68
C ALA A 71 -11.79 13.01 13.99
N ALA A 72 -10.65 13.10 14.69
CA ALA A 72 -10.45 12.44 15.98
C ALA A 72 -11.37 12.98 17.08
N PHE A 73 -11.65 14.28 17.08
CA PHE A 73 -12.60 14.91 18.00
C PHE A 73 -14.02 14.36 17.80
N PHE A 74 -14.55 14.43 16.58
CA PHE A 74 -15.91 13.96 16.28
C PHE A 74 -16.06 12.43 16.43
N ALA A 75 -15.01 11.67 16.14
CA ALA A 75 -15.02 10.22 16.35
C ALA A 75 -15.06 9.83 17.83
N ARG A 76 -14.59 10.69 18.74
CA ARG A 76 -14.71 10.44 20.20
C ARG A 76 -16.10 10.78 20.74
N GLU A 77 -16.76 11.79 20.17
CA GLU A 77 -18.12 12.18 20.59
C GLU A 77 -19.20 11.21 20.11
N ARG A 78 -19.00 10.53 18.96
CA ARG A 78 -19.99 9.62 18.37
C ARG A 78 -19.54 8.16 18.46
N ARG A 79 -20.28 7.36 19.23
CA ARG A 79 -19.89 5.98 19.61
C ARG A 79 -20.07 4.93 18.52
N GLU A 80 -20.88 5.16 17.49
CA GLU A 80 -21.14 4.15 16.45
C GLU A 80 -20.89 4.71 15.04
N GLY A 81 -19.98 4.06 14.28
CA GLY A 81 -19.69 4.31 12.87
C GLY A 81 -19.00 5.63 12.51
N ALA A 82 -19.03 6.62 13.42
CA ALA A 82 -18.46 7.96 13.25
C ALA A 82 -18.85 8.61 11.90
N PRO A 83 -20.16 8.85 11.65
CA PRO A 83 -20.64 9.31 10.35
C PRO A 83 -20.02 10.67 9.96
N GLY A 84 -19.57 10.77 8.71
CA GLY A 84 -18.95 11.97 8.15
C GLY A 84 -17.47 12.19 8.52
N VAL A 85 -16.92 11.46 9.50
CA VAL A 85 -15.50 11.55 9.88
C VAL A 85 -14.57 11.19 8.72
N ASN A 86 -14.98 10.26 7.86
CA ASN A 86 -14.18 9.85 6.71
C ASN A 86 -13.84 11.02 5.76
N ALA A 87 -14.76 11.96 5.53
CA ALA A 87 -14.49 13.10 4.65
C ALA A 87 -13.34 13.98 5.18
N LEU A 88 -13.31 14.20 6.51
CA LEU A 88 -12.22 14.91 7.17
C LEU A 88 -10.91 14.11 7.09
N VAL A 89 -10.96 12.79 7.30
CA VAL A 89 -9.77 11.94 7.18
C VAL A 89 -9.19 11.99 5.76
N VAL A 90 -10.03 11.83 4.73
CA VAL A 90 -9.58 11.87 3.33
C VAL A 90 -8.93 13.22 3.02
N ALA A 91 -9.53 14.34 3.41
CA ALA A 91 -8.95 15.66 3.19
C ALA A 91 -7.63 15.87 3.95
N GLY A 92 -7.53 15.36 5.17
CA GLY A 92 -6.28 15.36 5.93
C GLY A 92 -5.19 14.52 5.25
N VAL A 93 -5.53 13.31 4.79
CA VAL A 93 -4.61 12.41 4.10
C VAL A 93 -4.13 12.99 2.77
N VAL A 94 -5.02 13.59 1.97
CA VAL A 94 -4.65 14.24 0.70
C VAL A 94 -3.75 15.45 0.97
N SER A 95 -4.08 16.27 1.98
CA SER A 95 -3.22 17.38 2.42
C SER A 95 -1.82 16.86 2.79
N LEU A 96 -1.74 15.77 3.55
CA LEU A 96 -0.48 15.17 3.99
C LEU A 96 0.35 14.65 2.81
N ALA A 97 -0.31 13.93 1.89
CA ALA A 97 0.31 13.34 0.71
C ALA A 97 0.88 14.40 -0.23
N MET A 98 0.21 15.54 -0.36
CA MET A 98 0.70 16.63 -1.21
C MET A 98 1.73 17.51 -0.50
N GLY A 99 1.54 17.80 0.79
CA GLY A 99 2.35 18.80 1.50
C GLY A 99 3.71 18.31 1.98
N LEU A 100 3.77 17.08 2.46
CA LEU A 100 4.94 16.57 3.18
C LEU A 100 6.24 16.54 2.35
N PRO A 101 6.24 16.17 1.05
CA PRO A 101 7.45 16.16 0.23
C PRO A 101 8.09 17.55 0.10
N PHE A 102 7.28 18.61 0.08
CA PHE A 102 7.79 19.98 -0.03
C PHE A 102 8.53 20.48 1.22
N ILE A 103 8.26 19.87 2.38
CA ILE A 103 8.96 20.20 3.64
C ILE A 103 10.24 19.38 3.77
N LEU A 104 10.16 18.08 3.51
CA LEU A 104 11.24 17.14 3.80
C LEU A 104 12.30 17.08 2.71
N GLY A 105 12.02 17.62 1.51
CA GLY A 105 12.95 17.68 0.38
C GLY A 105 13.13 16.34 -0.32
N TRP A 106 13.48 15.28 0.40
CA TRP A 106 13.53 13.92 -0.14
C TRP A 106 12.21 13.19 0.09
N VAL A 107 11.63 12.68 -1.00
CA VAL A 107 10.34 11.97 -0.98
C VAL A 107 10.37 10.73 -0.09
N GLY A 108 11.52 10.08 0.08
CA GLY A 108 11.66 8.87 0.90
C GLY A 108 11.20 9.03 2.35
N TRP A 109 11.48 10.18 2.97
CA TRP A 109 10.96 10.47 4.31
C TRP A 109 9.44 10.66 4.34
N SER A 110 8.88 11.21 3.26
CA SER A 110 7.43 11.35 3.13
C SER A 110 6.77 9.98 3.01
N LEU A 111 7.36 9.06 2.21
CA LEU A 111 6.88 7.69 2.07
C LEU A 111 6.82 6.96 3.42
N ALA A 112 7.87 7.07 4.23
CA ALA A 112 7.91 6.45 5.56
C ALA A 112 6.77 6.98 6.45
N LEU A 113 6.57 8.30 6.49
CA LEU A 113 5.52 8.92 7.28
C LEU A 113 4.11 8.62 6.75
N TRP A 114 3.90 8.55 5.44
CA TRP A 114 2.62 8.16 4.87
C TRP A 114 2.27 6.70 5.18
N SER A 115 3.25 5.79 5.13
CA SER A 115 3.03 4.40 5.50
C SER A 115 2.71 4.23 6.99
N ALA A 116 3.43 4.95 7.86
CA ALA A 116 3.12 4.97 9.29
C ALA A 116 1.73 5.59 9.55
N GLY A 117 1.39 6.67 8.84
CA GLY A 117 0.08 7.32 8.91
C GLY A 117 -1.05 6.40 8.45
N SER A 118 -0.85 5.64 7.38
CA SER A 118 -1.78 4.60 6.92
C SER A 118 -2.04 3.55 8.01
N LEU A 119 -0.97 3.09 8.68
CA LEU A 119 -1.11 2.14 9.76
C LEU A 119 -1.90 2.73 10.94
N ALA A 120 -1.55 3.95 11.34
CA ALA A 120 -2.25 4.68 12.38
C ALA A 120 -3.75 4.84 12.05
N LEU A 121 -4.08 5.20 10.81
CA LEU A 121 -5.46 5.29 10.35
C LEU A 121 -6.19 3.95 10.37
N THR A 122 -5.50 2.85 10.09
CA THR A 122 -6.08 1.50 10.19
C THR A 122 -6.46 1.18 11.64
N LEU A 123 -5.60 1.54 12.59
CA LEU A 123 -5.87 1.37 14.02
C LEU A 123 -6.98 2.32 14.51
N CYS A 124 -6.99 3.56 14.04
CA CYS A 124 -8.07 4.51 14.30
C CYS A 124 -9.40 4.01 13.73
N ALA A 125 -9.41 3.46 12.51
CA ALA A 125 -10.61 2.92 11.88
C ALA A 125 -11.23 1.80 12.72
N ALA A 126 -10.39 0.95 13.32
CA ALA A 126 -10.81 -0.08 14.27
C ALA A 126 -11.50 0.53 15.50
N ARG A 127 -10.82 1.51 16.13
CA ARG A 127 -11.29 2.17 17.34
C ARG A 127 -12.55 2.99 17.12
N TRP A 128 -12.74 3.53 15.92
CA TRP A 128 -13.89 4.35 15.55
C TRP A 128 -14.99 3.54 14.87
N HIS A 129 -14.80 2.23 14.69
CA HIS A 129 -15.71 1.35 13.95
C HIS A 129 -16.10 1.92 12.58
N SER A 130 -15.16 2.59 11.90
CA SER A 130 -15.42 3.32 10.66
C SER A 130 -14.78 2.63 9.47
N GLY A 131 -15.61 1.96 8.65
CA GLY A 131 -15.13 1.28 7.45
C GLY A 131 -14.61 2.26 6.39
N GLY A 132 -15.15 3.48 6.32
CA GLY A 132 -14.63 4.52 5.42
C GLY A 132 -13.17 4.87 5.72
N VAL A 133 -12.83 5.06 7.00
CA VAL A 133 -11.45 5.37 7.43
C VAL A 133 -10.49 4.24 7.10
N ARG A 134 -10.94 2.98 7.21
CA ARG A 134 -10.18 1.79 6.79
C ARG A 134 -9.90 1.78 5.28
N VAL A 135 -10.90 2.09 4.45
CA VAL A 135 -10.69 2.20 3.00
C VAL A 135 -9.70 3.32 2.68
N THR A 136 -9.80 4.46 3.36
CA THR A 136 -8.85 5.57 3.20
C THR A 136 -7.44 5.17 3.60
N SER A 137 -7.26 4.36 4.65
CA SER A 137 -5.93 3.84 5.00
C SER A 137 -5.39 2.88 3.94
N TYR A 138 -6.24 2.08 3.28
CA TYR A 138 -5.80 1.22 2.18
C TYR A 138 -5.29 2.06 1.01
N PHE A 139 -6.06 3.06 0.60
CA PHE A 139 -5.64 3.98 -0.45
C PHE A 139 -4.33 4.69 -0.12
N LEU A 140 -4.16 5.16 1.12
CA LEU A 140 -2.90 5.80 1.52
C LEU A 140 -1.71 4.83 1.43
N GLN A 141 -1.85 3.58 1.88
CA GLN A 141 -0.76 2.61 1.77
C GLN A 141 -0.45 2.26 0.31
N LEU A 142 -1.48 2.03 -0.51
CA LEU A 142 -1.33 1.71 -1.93
C LEU A 142 -0.68 2.88 -2.68
N PHE A 143 -1.12 4.11 -2.40
CA PHE A 143 -0.52 5.33 -2.92
C PHE A 143 0.94 5.45 -2.48
N THR A 144 1.25 5.18 -1.21
CA THR A 144 2.62 5.23 -0.69
C THR A 144 3.53 4.23 -1.41
N CYS A 145 3.11 2.97 -1.53
CA CYS A 145 3.88 1.95 -2.23
C CYS A 145 4.02 2.26 -3.72
N GLY A 146 2.95 2.74 -4.37
CA GLY A 146 2.97 3.17 -5.77
C GLY A 146 3.90 4.36 -6.00
N ALA A 147 3.84 5.38 -5.14
CA ALA A 147 4.71 6.54 -5.18
C ALA A 147 6.18 6.17 -4.95
N ALA A 148 6.47 5.19 -4.08
CA ALA A 148 7.84 4.70 -3.86
C ALA A 148 8.47 4.16 -5.15
N VAL A 149 7.69 3.44 -5.97
CA VAL A 149 8.13 2.91 -7.26
C VAL A 149 8.17 4.02 -8.31
N ALA A 150 7.09 4.79 -8.46
CA ALA A 150 6.93 5.79 -9.51
C ALA A 150 7.91 6.97 -9.38
N SER A 151 8.25 7.38 -8.16
CA SER A 151 9.21 8.47 -7.92
C SER A 151 10.68 8.05 -8.12
N GLY A 152 10.95 6.75 -8.27
CA GLY A 152 12.32 6.23 -8.28
C GLY A 152 13.03 6.34 -6.93
N ALA A 153 12.32 6.61 -5.82
CA ALA A 153 12.92 6.72 -4.49
C ALA A 153 13.68 5.46 -4.05
N LEU A 154 13.30 4.30 -4.61
CA LEU A 154 13.93 3.00 -4.39
C LEU A 154 14.72 2.50 -5.61
N ALA A 155 15.01 3.36 -6.58
CA ALA A 155 15.82 3.01 -7.74
C ALA A 155 17.31 2.90 -7.36
N ILE A 156 18.04 2.07 -8.11
CA ILE A 156 19.50 1.95 -7.96
C ILE A 156 20.14 3.31 -8.21
N GLY A 157 21.02 3.74 -7.31
CA GLY A 157 21.71 5.03 -7.40
C GLY A 157 20.89 6.25 -6.94
N ALA A 158 19.60 6.11 -6.60
CA ALA A 158 18.79 7.24 -6.15
C ALA A 158 19.24 7.79 -4.78
N VAL A 159 19.56 6.89 -3.85
CA VAL A 159 20.23 7.19 -2.57
C VAL A 159 21.14 6.01 -2.20
N ALA A 160 21.94 6.17 -1.17
CA ALA A 160 22.79 5.09 -0.67
C ALA A 160 21.96 3.85 -0.28
N TRP A 161 22.50 2.65 -0.56
CA TRP A 161 21.79 1.39 -0.35
C TRP A 161 21.39 1.18 1.13
N TYR A 162 22.21 1.65 2.07
CA TYR A 162 21.93 1.59 3.51
C TYR A 162 20.79 2.52 3.94
N THR A 163 20.29 3.38 3.07
CA THR A 163 19.08 4.18 3.28
C THR A 163 17.89 3.58 2.53
N ALA A 164 18.07 3.21 1.25
CA ALA A 164 16.99 2.67 0.43
C ALA A 164 16.50 1.28 0.89
N VAL A 165 17.40 0.38 1.31
CA VAL A 165 17.01 -0.97 1.75
C VAL A 165 16.20 -0.92 3.05
N PRO A 166 16.60 -0.18 4.11
CA PRO A 166 15.75 -0.01 5.29
C PRO A 166 14.41 0.64 4.98
N LEU A 167 14.37 1.66 4.10
CA LEU A 167 13.11 2.28 3.69
C LEU A 167 12.19 1.28 2.99
N ALA A 168 12.68 0.53 2.00
CA ALA A 168 11.88 -0.50 1.32
C ALA A 168 11.38 -1.58 2.29
N THR A 169 12.25 -2.01 3.22
CA THR A 169 11.90 -2.98 4.26
C THR A 169 10.82 -2.45 5.19
N PHE A 170 10.93 -1.19 5.60
CA PHE A 170 9.95 -0.52 6.45
C PHE A 170 8.59 -0.43 5.73
N LEU A 171 8.56 0.06 4.49
CA LEU A 171 7.32 0.19 3.71
C LEU A 171 6.65 -1.16 3.46
N ALA A 172 7.43 -2.17 3.05
CA ALA A 172 6.94 -3.53 2.87
C ALA A 172 6.42 -4.14 4.18
N GLY A 173 7.16 -3.95 5.27
CA GLY A 173 6.79 -4.41 6.61
C GLY A 173 5.48 -3.78 7.10
N MET A 174 5.31 -2.47 6.93
CA MET A 174 4.10 -1.75 7.30
C MET A 174 2.88 -2.20 6.50
N ALA A 175 3.01 -2.32 5.17
CA ALA A 175 1.94 -2.83 4.32
C ALA A 175 1.55 -4.28 4.67
N LEU A 176 2.54 -5.14 4.92
CA LEU A 176 2.30 -6.53 5.30
C LEU A 176 1.67 -6.64 6.69
N TRP A 177 2.11 -5.82 7.64
CA TRP A 177 1.51 -5.77 8.97
C TRP A 177 0.06 -5.29 8.89
N GLN A 178 -0.20 -4.23 8.11
CA GLN A 178 -1.55 -3.72 7.87
C GLN A 178 -2.45 -4.80 7.29
N TYR A 179 -1.99 -5.52 6.26
CA TYR A 179 -2.69 -6.68 5.70
C TYR A 179 -3.04 -7.73 6.77
N ARG A 180 -2.05 -8.16 7.55
CA ARG A 180 -2.24 -9.19 8.59
C ARG A 180 -3.20 -8.72 9.68
N TRP A 181 -3.08 -7.46 10.09
CA TRP A 181 -3.97 -6.86 11.08
C TRP A 181 -5.40 -6.82 10.56
N CYS A 182 -5.61 -6.45 9.30
CA CYS A 182 -6.92 -6.41 8.66
C CYS A 182 -7.59 -7.77 8.57
N ARG A 183 -6.81 -8.82 8.29
CA ARG A 183 -7.29 -10.21 8.29
C ARG A 183 -7.66 -10.72 9.68
N ALA A 184 -7.03 -10.19 10.73
CA ALA A 184 -7.38 -10.51 12.11
C ALA A 184 -8.59 -9.71 12.63
N HIS A 185 -8.89 -8.54 12.05
CA HIS A 185 -9.96 -7.65 12.47
C HIS A 185 -10.85 -7.31 11.28
N VAL A 186 -11.86 -8.13 11.01
CA VAL A 186 -12.80 -7.92 9.89
C VAL A 186 -13.70 -6.71 10.21
N PRO A 187 -13.95 -5.77 9.26
CA PRO A 187 -14.79 -4.61 9.52
C PRO A 187 -16.27 -5.01 9.63
N THR A 188 -17.04 -4.25 10.40
CA THR A 188 -18.50 -4.42 10.45
C THR A 188 -19.14 -3.89 9.17
N ARG A 189 -20.11 -4.64 8.62
CA ARG A 189 -20.77 -4.29 7.34
C ARG A 189 -21.61 -3.02 7.42
N GLU A 190 -22.14 -2.70 8.60
CA GLU A 190 -23.04 -1.57 8.82
C GLU A 190 -22.31 -0.21 8.79
N GLY A 191 -20.99 -0.19 8.99
CA GLY A 191 -20.19 1.03 9.10
C GLY A 191 -19.62 1.59 7.79
N SER A 192 -19.90 0.98 6.63
CA SER A 192 -19.42 1.48 5.32
C SER A 192 -20.17 0.87 4.14
N ALA A 193 -20.62 1.73 3.21
CA ALA A 193 -21.19 1.32 1.93
C ALA A 193 -20.24 0.44 1.09
N PHE A 194 -18.92 0.67 1.20
CA PHE A 194 -17.92 -0.12 0.47
C PHE A 194 -17.90 -1.58 0.95
N PHE A 195 -17.89 -1.79 2.27
CA PHE A 195 -17.85 -3.15 2.85
C PHE A 195 -19.23 -3.81 2.91
N SER A 196 -20.33 -3.08 2.72
CA SER A 196 -21.66 -3.70 2.58
C SER A 196 -21.94 -4.15 1.15
N TRP A 197 -21.56 -3.36 0.15
CA TRP A 197 -21.91 -3.61 -1.25
C TRP A 197 -20.76 -4.20 -2.09
N LEU A 198 -19.57 -3.60 -2.04
CA LEU A 198 -18.49 -3.92 -2.96
C LEU A 198 -17.55 -5.01 -2.42
N ASP A 199 -17.24 -4.98 -1.13
CA ASP A 199 -16.23 -5.85 -0.52
C ASP A 199 -16.67 -6.47 0.82
N ALA A 200 -17.73 -7.28 0.79
CA ALA A 200 -18.31 -7.89 1.99
C ALA A 200 -17.41 -8.84 2.80
N ARG A 201 -16.24 -9.20 2.25
CA ARG A 201 -15.26 -10.11 2.87
C ARG A 201 -13.91 -9.44 3.13
N ASP A 202 -13.82 -8.12 2.93
CA ASP A 202 -12.55 -7.38 3.05
C ASP A 202 -11.45 -7.95 2.12
N ALA A 203 -11.83 -8.52 0.97
CA ALA A 203 -10.91 -9.07 -0.02
C ALA A 203 -9.95 -8.00 -0.58
N SER A 204 -10.34 -6.72 -0.56
CA SER A 204 -9.47 -5.60 -0.95
C SER A 204 -8.19 -5.49 -0.12
N ALA A 205 -8.14 -6.03 1.11
CA ALA A 205 -6.91 -6.08 1.90
C ALA A 205 -5.80 -6.90 1.22
N VAL A 206 -6.12 -7.81 0.26
CA VAL A 206 -5.12 -8.48 -0.60
C VAL A 206 -4.20 -7.45 -1.26
N ALA A 207 -4.73 -6.31 -1.67
CA ALA A 207 -3.97 -5.27 -2.36
C ALA A 207 -2.81 -4.75 -1.48
N LEU A 208 -2.97 -4.72 -0.15
CA LEU A 208 -1.90 -4.38 0.79
C LEU A 208 -0.79 -5.42 0.78
N MET A 209 -1.14 -6.72 0.70
CA MET A 209 -0.16 -7.79 0.55
C MET A 209 0.58 -7.64 -0.78
N VAL A 210 -0.12 -7.42 -1.89
CA VAL A 210 0.52 -7.20 -3.21
C VAL A 210 1.44 -5.98 -3.17
N ALA A 211 1.00 -4.86 -2.58
CA ALA A 211 1.82 -3.66 -2.42
C ALA A 211 3.06 -3.91 -1.56
N SER A 212 2.96 -4.70 -0.48
CA SER A 212 4.12 -5.09 0.31
C SER A 212 5.12 -5.92 -0.48
N LEU A 213 4.64 -6.81 -1.35
CA LEU A 213 5.49 -7.65 -2.20
C LEU A 213 6.17 -6.84 -3.30
N VAL A 214 5.48 -5.88 -3.91
CA VAL A 214 6.07 -4.97 -4.91
C VAL A 214 7.21 -4.17 -4.30
N VAL A 215 6.98 -3.51 -3.16
CA VAL A 215 8.03 -2.71 -2.51
C VAL A 215 9.14 -3.60 -1.93
N GLY A 216 8.78 -4.76 -1.35
CA GLY A 216 9.75 -5.75 -0.89
C GLY A 216 10.65 -6.25 -2.02
N PHE A 217 10.09 -6.52 -3.20
CA PHE A 217 10.85 -6.87 -4.39
C PHE A 217 11.80 -5.75 -4.83
N THR A 218 11.36 -4.48 -4.82
CA THR A 218 12.27 -3.37 -5.11
C THR A 218 13.43 -3.27 -4.11
N GLY A 219 13.18 -3.51 -2.82
CA GLY A 219 14.22 -3.60 -1.79
C GLY A 219 15.19 -4.75 -2.02
N LEU A 220 14.68 -5.95 -2.31
CA LEU A 220 15.50 -7.13 -2.61
C LEU A 220 16.33 -6.94 -3.89
N ARG A 221 15.82 -6.21 -4.89
CA ARG A 221 16.59 -5.83 -6.08
C ARG A 221 17.81 -4.97 -5.74
N LEU A 222 17.68 -4.04 -4.81
CA LEU A 222 18.81 -3.23 -4.35
C LEU A 222 19.86 -4.10 -3.65
N VAL A 223 19.42 -5.02 -2.77
CA VAL A 223 20.31 -5.97 -2.09
C VAL A 223 21.03 -6.86 -3.11
N LEU A 224 20.32 -7.37 -4.12
CA LEU A 224 20.90 -8.14 -5.20
C LEU A 224 21.96 -7.34 -5.96
N HIS A 225 21.67 -6.10 -6.35
CA HIS A 225 22.62 -5.25 -7.07
C HIS A 225 23.90 -5.04 -6.26
N VAL A 226 23.78 -4.64 -4.99
CA VAL A 226 24.94 -4.47 -4.09
C VAL A 226 25.70 -5.77 -3.90
N GLY A 227 25.01 -6.92 -3.82
CA GLY A 227 25.64 -8.23 -3.72
C GLY A 227 26.45 -8.59 -4.97
N LEU A 228 25.90 -8.35 -6.16
CA LEU A 228 26.58 -8.61 -7.43
C LEU A 228 27.81 -7.71 -7.61
N GLU A 229 27.69 -6.43 -7.25
CA GLU A 229 28.79 -5.46 -7.27
C GLU A 229 29.93 -5.91 -6.34
N ARG A 230 29.61 -6.27 -5.09
CA ARG A 230 30.61 -6.74 -4.10
C ARG A 230 31.31 -8.03 -4.49
N LEU A 231 30.65 -8.87 -5.27
CA LEU A 231 31.22 -10.12 -5.77
C LEU A 231 31.93 -9.95 -7.12
N ALA A 232 32.00 -8.73 -7.67
CA ALA A 232 32.60 -8.42 -8.96
C ALA A 232 32.03 -9.28 -10.13
N ILE A 233 30.76 -9.65 -10.05
CA ILE A 233 30.02 -10.44 -11.06
C ILE A 233 28.85 -9.64 -11.66
N GLU A 234 28.85 -8.33 -11.45
CA GLU A 234 27.84 -7.45 -11.97
C GLU A 234 27.85 -7.48 -13.51
N SER A 235 26.71 -7.89 -14.06
CA SER A 235 26.42 -7.76 -15.47
C SER A 235 24.91 -7.56 -15.65
N ALA A 236 24.50 -6.96 -16.76
CA ALA A 236 23.07 -6.80 -17.07
C ALA A 236 22.32 -8.15 -17.03
N ASN A 237 22.98 -9.23 -17.48
CA ASN A 237 22.43 -10.58 -17.48
C ASN A 237 22.32 -11.14 -16.05
N SER A 238 23.38 -11.01 -15.25
CA SER A 238 23.39 -11.45 -13.84
C SER A 238 22.29 -10.75 -13.04
N PHE A 239 22.12 -9.45 -13.24
CA PHE A 239 21.12 -8.68 -12.53
C PHE A 239 19.69 -9.00 -12.99
N SER A 240 19.44 -9.10 -14.31
CA SER A 240 18.11 -9.46 -14.81
C SER A 240 17.69 -10.88 -14.41
N CYS A 241 18.57 -11.87 -14.58
CA CYS A 241 18.28 -13.25 -14.17
C CYS A 241 18.14 -13.36 -12.64
N GLY A 242 18.94 -12.63 -11.87
CA GLY A 242 18.82 -12.59 -10.42
C GLY A 242 17.46 -12.05 -9.96
N GLN A 243 16.87 -11.07 -10.67
CA GLN A 243 15.50 -10.62 -10.39
C GLN A 243 14.48 -11.75 -10.59
N THR A 244 14.65 -12.57 -11.62
CA THR A 244 13.78 -13.72 -11.88
C THR A 244 13.90 -14.76 -10.78
N VAL A 245 15.12 -15.04 -10.33
CA VAL A 245 15.36 -15.92 -9.18
C VAL A 245 14.64 -15.38 -7.93
N LEU A 246 14.74 -14.07 -7.67
CA LEU A 246 14.01 -13.45 -6.55
C LEU A 246 12.49 -13.60 -6.67
N ILE A 247 11.91 -13.43 -7.86
CA ILE A 247 10.47 -13.62 -8.10
C ILE A 247 10.08 -15.08 -7.82
N ASN A 248 10.81 -16.04 -8.37
CA ASN A 248 10.50 -17.46 -8.22
C ASN A 248 10.66 -17.94 -6.77
N VAL A 249 11.72 -17.52 -6.09
CA VAL A 249 11.93 -17.82 -4.66
C VAL A 249 10.85 -17.15 -3.80
N GLY A 250 10.48 -15.90 -4.10
CA GLY A 250 9.39 -15.21 -3.42
C GLY A 250 8.04 -15.94 -3.56
N ALA A 251 7.69 -16.36 -4.78
CA ALA A 251 6.50 -17.18 -5.03
C ALA A 251 6.55 -18.51 -4.27
N MET A 252 7.70 -19.19 -4.27
CA MET A 252 7.91 -20.44 -3.55
C MET A 252 7.70 -20.26 -2.05
N VAL A 253 8.27 -19.22 -1.45
CA VAL A 253 8.09 -18.89 -0.03
C VAL A 253 6.62 -18.61 0.28
N LEU A 254 5.93 -17.85 -0.57
CA LEU A 254 4.50 -17.58 -0.39
C LEU A 254 3.64 -18.85 -0.53
N LEU A 255 3.94 -19.75 -1.46
CA LEU A 255 3.25 -21.05 -1.58
C LEU A 255 3.40 -21.86 -0.29
N LEU A 256 4.61 -21.95 0.25
CA LEU A 256 4.87 -22.67 1.50
C LEU A 256 4.16 -22.02 2.70
N ILE A 257 4.16 -20.69 2.79
CA ILE A 257 3.44 -19.95 3.83
C ILE A 257 1.93 -20.16 3.68
N GLY A 258 1.40 -20.06 2.46
CA GLY A 258 -0.02 -20.25 2.15
C GLY A 258 -0.50 -21.64 2.50
N TRP A 259 0.29 -22.67 2.16
CA TRP A 259 0.05 -24.05 2.55
C TRP A 259 0.04 -24.21 4.08
N ARG A 260 1.09 -23.75 4.77
CA ARG A 260 1.22 -23.86 6.23
C ARG A 260 0.11 -23.13 6.98
N ARG A 261 -0.34 -21.98 6.46
CA ARG A 261 -1.41 -21.16 7.07
C ARG A 261 -2.81 -21.50 6.59
N ARG A 262 -2.96 -22.48 5.68
CA ARG A 262 -4.24 -22.81 5.05
C ARG A 262 -4.95 -21.61 4.42
N SER A 263 -4.19 -20.67 3.86
CA SER A 263 -4.73 -19.45 3.27
C SER A 263 -4.73 -19.54 1.75
N MET A 264 -5.91 -19.79 1.17
CA MET A 264 -6.10 -19.82 -0.28
C MET A 264 -5.77 -18.48 -0.95
N GLU A 265 -5.97 -17.38 -0.23
CA GLU A 265 -5.61 -16.03 -0.68
C GLU A 265 -4.10 -15.88 -0.91
N VAL A 266 -3.29 -16.34 0.05
CA VAL A 266 -1.82 -16.31 -0.07
C VAL A 266 -1.37 -17.25 -1.18
N VAL A 267 -1.98 -18.44 -1.30
CA VAL A 267 -1.67 -19.39 -2.38
C VAL A 267 -2.00 -18.79 -3.75
N ALA A 268 -3.16 -18.15 -3.92
CA ALA A 268 -3.56 -17.52 -5.18
C ALA A 268 -2.58 -16.41 -5.60
N VAL A 269 -2.16 -15.56 -4.66
CA VAL A 269 -1.14 -14.53 -4.94
C VAL A 269 0.22 -15.16 -5.28
N ALA A 270 0.61 -16.23 -4.58
CA ALA A 270 1.84 -16.95 -4.87
C ALA A 270 1.85 -17.55 -6.29
N ILE A 271 0.73 -18.14 -6.72
CA ILE A 271 0.54 -18.64 -8.09
C ILE A 271 0.65 -17.50 -9.10
N GLY A 272 -0.03 -16.38 -8.85
CA GLY A 272 0.04 -15.20 -9.72
C GLY A 272 1.48 -14.69 -9.91
N ILE A 273 2.26 -14.62 -8.82
CA ILE A 273 3.68 -14.23 -8.88
C ILE A 273 4.51 -15.28 -9.61
N GLY A 274 4.22 -16.58 -9.39
CA GLY A 274 4.87 -17.66 -10.12
C GLY A 274 4.64 -17.61 -11.63
N VAL A 275 3.43 -17.23 -12.07
CA VAL A 275 3.12 -16.99 -13.49
C VAL A 275 3.93 -15.82 -14.05
N LEU A 276 4.04 -14.71 -13.31
CA LEU A 276 4.90 -13.59 -13.71
C LEU A 276 6.38 -14.01 -13.81
N GLY A 277 6.85 -14.84 -12.89
CA GLY A 277 8.17 -15.47 -12.94
C GLY A 277 8.35 -16.30 -14.21
N ALA A 278 7.41 -17.18 -14.52
CA ALA A 278 7.41 -18.00 -15.74
C ALA A 278 7.51 -17.12 -17.01
N LEU A 279 6.65 -16.11 -17.11
CA LEU A 279 6.63 -15.18 -18.24
C LEU A 279 7.98 -14.49 -18.39
N LYS A 280 8.59 -14.01 -17.30
CA LYS A 280 9.92 -13.38 -17.37
C LYS A 280 11.01 -14.38 -17.80
N VAL A 281 11.02 -15.61 -17.27
CA VAL A 281 11.97 -16.65 -17.69
C VAL A 281 11.87 -16.92 -19.19
N PHE A 282 10.67 -17.25 -19.67
CA PHE A 282 10.47 -17.76 -21.03
C PHE A 282 10.41 -16.66 -22.10
N LEU A 283 9.90 -15.48 -21.77
CA LEU A 283 9.74 -14.38 -22.75
C LEU A 283 10.90 -13.39 -22.72
N TYR A 284 11.64 -13.28 -21.62
CA TYR A 284 12.73 -12.31 -21.49
C TYR A 284 14.09 -12.99 -21.31
N ASP A 285 14.28 -13.78 -20.25
CA ASP A 285 15.61 -14.29 -19.91
C ASP A 285 16.15 -15.24 -20.99
N LEU A 286 15.29 -16.13 -21.54
CA LEU A 286 15.68 -17.08 -22.59
C LEU A 286 16.22 -16.41 -23.87
N PHE A 287 15.73 -15.21 -24.18
CA PHE A 287 16.11 -14.47 -25.39
C PHE A 287 17.24 -13.47 -25.15
N THR A 288 17.38 -12.95 -23.93
CA THR A 288 18.30 -11.84 -23.63
C THR A 288 19.55 -12.26 -22.86
N ALA A 289 19.45 -13.28 -22.00
CA ALA A 289 20.55 -13.72 -21.15
C ALA A 289 21.30 -14.93 -21.75
N LYS A 290 22.58 -15.06 -21.41
CA LYS A 290 23.43 -16.18 -21.82
C LYS A 290 24.27 -16.67 -20.65
N GLY A 291 24.70 -17.92 -20.72
CA GLY A 291 25.60 -18.54 -19.76
C GLY A 291 24.92 -18.87 -18.43
N LEU A 292 25.71 -18.87 -17.36
CA LEU A 292 25.30 -19.35 -16.04
C LEU A 292 24.08 -18.62 -15.43
N PRO A 293 23.90 -17.28 -15.57
CA PRO A 293 22.71 -16.60 -15.06
C PRO A 293 21.40 -17.15 -15.64
N LEU A 294 21.38 -17.50 -16.92
CA LEU A 294 20.20 -18.10 -17.58
C LEU A 294 19.86 -19.45 -16.96
N VAL A 295 20.87 -20.29 -16.70
CA VAL A 295 20.69 -21.60 -16.08
C VAL A 295 20.03 -21.44 -14.70
N PHE A 296 20.52 -20.51 -13.88
CA PHE A 296 19.91 -20.24 -12.57
C PHE A 296 18.46 -19.75 -12.66
N SER A 297 18.16 -18.88 -13.63
CA SER A 297 16.79 -18.40 -13.85
C SER A 297 15.83 -19.54 -14.19
N VAL A 298 16.14 -20.33 -15.22
CA VAL A 298 15.31 -21.48 -15.65
C VAL A 298 15.21 -22.54 -14.54
N PHE A 299 16.33 -22.85 -13.89
CA PHE A 299 16.37 -23.81 -12.78
C PHE A 299 15.48 -23.36 -11.61
N SER A 300 15.54 -22.10 -11.22
CA SER A 300 14.71 -21.56 -10.13
C SER A 300 13.21 -21.70 -10.41
N PHE A 301 12.79 -21.57 -11.67
CA PHE A 301 11.41 -21.81 -12.08
C PHE A 301 11.05 -23.29 -12.04
N GLY A 302 11.93 -24.17 -12.51
CA GLY A 302 11.73 -25.63 -12.39
C GLY A 302 11.51 -26.08 -10.95
N VAL A 303 12.31 -25.55 -10.01
CA VAL A 303 12.13 -25.79 -8.57
C VAL A 303 10.80 -25.25 -8.07
N LEU A 304 10.42 -24.01 -8.44
CA LEU A 304 9.12 -23.43 -8.09
C LEU A 304 7.96 -24.32 -8.57
N ALA A 305 7.99 -24.79 -9.82
CA ALA A 305 6.96 -25.64 -10.39
C ALA A 305 6.84 -26.98 -9.66
N ALA A 306 7.98 -27.61 -9.32
CA ALA A 306 8.00 -28.84 -8.53
C ALA A 306 7.40 -28.64 -7.13
N VAL A 307 7.75 -27.54 -6.44
CA VAL A 307 7.17 -27.19 -5.13
C VAL A 307 5.67 -26.91 -5.25
N GLY A 308 5.26 -26.17 -6.27
CA GLY A 308 3.84 -25.90 -6.56
C GLY A 308 3.04 -27.18 -6.75
N SER A 309 3.58 -28.14 -7.52
CA SER A 309 2.95 -29.46 -7.73
C SER A 309 2.84 -30.24 -6.42
N ALA A 310 3.89 -30.25 -5.59
CA ALA A 310 3.90 -30.95 -4.31
C ALA A 310 2.88 -30.36 -3.31
N VAL A 311 2.81 -29.02 -3.24
CA VAL A 311 1.86 -28.31 -2.36
C VAL A 311 0.41 -28.60 -2.78
N SER A 312 0.10 -28.46 -4.07
CA SER A 312 -1.24 -28.74 -4.62
C SER A 312 -1.65 -30.19 -4.40
N GLY A 313 -0.74 -31.15 -4.61
CA GLY A 313 -1.02 -32.58 -4.43
C GLY A 313 -1.22 -33.00 -2.96
N ARG A 314 -0.68 -32.26 -1.99
CA ARG A 314 -0.98 -32.47 -0.56
C ARG A 314 -2.34 -31.88 -0.19
N TRP A 315 -2.65 -30.70 -0.70
CA TRP A 315 -3.91 -30.02 -0.41
C TRP A 315 -5.13 -30.81 -0.89
N HIS A 316 -5.10 -31.36 -2.11
CA HIS A 316 -6.21 -32.16 -2.65
C HIS A 316 -6.48 -33.42 -1.81
N ARG A 317 -5.42 -34.13 -1.39
CA ARG A 317 -5.55 -35.33 -0.54
C ARG A 317 -6.20 -35.03 0.80
N GLU A 318 -5.90 -33.88 1.40
CA GLU A 318 -6.49 -33.50 2.68
C GLU A 318 -7.95 -33.08 2.55
N GLN A 319 -8.35 -32.52 1.41
CA GLN A 319 -9.76 -32.23 1.11
C GLN A 319 -10.56 -33.53 0.92
N GLU A 320 -10.00 -34.50 0.19
CA GLU A 320 -10.62 -35.81 -0.05
C GLU A 320 -10.86 -36.58 1.26
N LEU A 321 -9.85 -36.59 2.15
CA LEU A 321 -9.97 -37.19 3.49
C LEU A 321 -10.99 -36.45 4.39
N ALA A 322 -11.16 -35.15 4.19
CA ALA A 322 -12.13 -34.36 4.95
C ALA A 322 -13.56 -34.57 4.45
N SER A 323 -13.77 -34.83 3.15
CA SER A 323 -15.08 -35.20 2.61
C SER A 323 -15.49 -36.60 3.02
N SER A 324 -14.59 -37.59 2.94
CA SER A 324 -14.93 -38.98 3.31
C SER A 324 -15.39 -39.10 4.78
N ARG A 325 -14.77 -38.33 5.69
CA ARG A 325 -15.17 -38.28 7.12
C ARG A 325 -16.50 -37.58 7.40
N ARG A 326 -17.10 -36.89 6.42
CA ARG A 326 -18.43 -36.28 6.59
C ARG A 326 -19.56 -37.20 6.12
N ASP A 327 -19.22 -38.20 5.33
CA ASP A 327 -20.16 -39.17 4.77
C ASP A 327 -20.28 -40.45 5.63
N ASP A 328 -19.36 -40.62 6.60
CA ASP A 328 -19.38 -41.64 7.67
C ASP A 328 -20.03 -41.08 8.95
#